data_AF-A0A973TN24-F1
#
_entry.id   AF-A0A973TN24-F1
#
_cell.length_a   1.000
_cell.length_b   1.000
_cell.length_c   1.000
_cell.angle_alpha   90.00
_cell.angle_beta   90.00
_cell.angle_gamma   90.00
#
_symmetry.space_group_name_H-M   'P 1'
#
loop_
_entity.id
_entity.type
_entity.pdbx_description
1 polymer ?
#
loop_
_entity_poly.entity_id
_entity_poly.type
_entity_poly.pdbx_seq_one_letter_code
_entity_poly.pdbx_strand_id
1 'polypeptide(L)' 'MSAVAVDNLPAPSLRPMREADLPEVMAIEQRAYAFPWTQGVFRDCLLANH' A
#
# COMPACT_ATOMS: atom_id res chain seq x y z
N MET A 1 16.76 11.09 10.58
CA MET A 1 15.30 11.05 10.77
C MET A 1 14.98 9.85 11.64
N SER A 2 14.85 10.03 12.97
CA SER A 2 14.32 8.97 13.84
C SER A 2 12.81 9.11 13.88
N ALA A 3 12.09 8.03 13.60
CA ALA A 3 10.66 7.96 13.83
C ALA A 3 10.41 7.82 15.33
N VAL A 4 9.79 8.83 15.95
CA VAL A 4 9.27 8.70 17.32
C VAL A 4 7.99 7.90 17.24
N ALA A 5 7.97 6.71 17.85
CA ALA A 5 6.74 5.94 17.97
C ALA A 5 5.75 6.72 18.85
N VAL A 6 4.53 6.89 18.35
CA VAL A 6 3.44 7.43 19.14
C VAL A 6 2.92 6.31 20.03
N ASP A 7 3.41 6.26 21.28
CA ASP A 7 3.23 5.15 22.23
C ASP A 7 1.77 4.86 22.65
N ASN A 8 0.78 5.59 22.13
CA ASN A 8 -0.63 5.52 22.55
C ASN A 8 -1.65 5.27 21.41
N LEU A 9 -1.22 4.84 20.22
CA LEU A 9 -2.14 4.37 19.17
C LEU A 9 -2.16 2.85 19.12
N PRO A 10 -3.33 2.22 18.89
CA PRO A 10 -3.37 0.80 18.58
C PRO A 10 -2.49 0.53 17.36
N ALA A 11 -1.69 -0.54 17.45
CA ALA A 11 -0.83 -0.94 16.35
C ALA A 11 -1.68 -1.16 15.07
N PRO A 12 -1.21 -0.69 13.90
CA PRO A 12 -1.93 -0.91 12.65
C PRO A 12 -2.05 -2.41 12.40
N SER A 13 -3.26 -2.86 12.07
CA SER A 13 -3.51 -4.24 11.64
C SER A 13 -3.45 -4.33 10.12
N LEU A 14 -2.83 -5.39 9.61
CA LEU A 14 -2.78 -5.67 8.18
C LEU A 14 -3.95 -6.57 7.79
N ARG A 15 -4.54 -6.29 6.62
CA ARG A 15 -5.56 -7.13 5.98
C ARG A 15 -5.16 -7.41 4.53
N PRO A 16 -5.70 -8.48 3.90
CA PRO A 16 -5.54 -8.68 2.46
C PRO A 16 -6.02 -7.46 1.67
N MET A 17 -5.23 -7.08 0.67
CA MET A 17 -5.55 -6.03 -0.28
C MET A 17 -6.60 -6.55 -1.28
N ARG A 18 -7.51 -5.66 -1.69
CA ARG A 18 -8.55 -5.91 -2.69
C ARG A 18 -8.41 -4.91 -3.83
N GLU A 19 -9.01 -5.20 -4.99
CA GLU A 19 -8.96 -4.29 -6.12
C GLU A 19 -9.52 -2.89 -5.81
N ALA A 20 -10.51 -2.80 -4.92
CA ALA A 20 -11.08 -1.53 -4.47
C ALA A 20 -10.09 -0.63 -3.71
N ASP A 21 -9.00 -1.20 -3.18
CA ASP A 21 -7.96 -0.47 -2.46
C ASP A 21 -6.93 0.17 -3.40
N LEU A 22 -6.90 -0.24 -4.68
CA LEU A 22 -5.88 0.19 -5.64
C LEU A 22 -5.82 1.70 -5.85
N PRO A 23 -6.93 2.46 -5.93
CA PRO A 23 -6.86 3.91 -6.09
C PRO A 23 -6.08 4.60 -4.95
N GLU A 24 -6.28 4.17 -3.71
CA GLU A 24 -5.59 4.73 -2.55
C GLU A 24 -4.11 4.33 -2.51
N VAL A 25 -3.81 3.06 -2.79
CA VAL A 25 -2.43 2.54 -2.88
C VAL A 25 -1.66 3.28 -3.97
N MET A 26 -2.27 3.49 -5.14
CA MET A 26 -1.66 4.22 -6.23
C MET A 26 -1.35 5.68 -5.90
N ALA A 27 -2.17 6.33 -5.06
CA ALA A 27 -1.89 7.67 -4.57
C ALA A 27 -0.71 7.71 -3.59
N ILE A 28 -0.47 6.64 -2.82
CA ILE A 28 0.71 6.49 -1.97
C ILE A 28 1.95 6.27 -2.84
N GLU A 29 1.85 5.33 -3.79
CA GLU A 29 2.94 4.94 -4.69
C GLU A 29 3.53 6.14 -5.44
N GLN A 30 2.67 6.99 -6.01
CA GLN A 30 3.07 8.21 -6.71
C GLN A 30 3.80 9.23 -5.83
N ARG A 31 3.51 9.26 -4.52
CA ARG A 31 4.15 10.17 -3.56
C ARG A 31 5.44 9.58 -2.98
N ALA A 32 5.51 8.26 -2.88
CA ALA A 32 6.61 7.55 -2.25
C ALA A 32 7.79 7.32 -3.20
N TYR A 33 7.52 7.14 -4.50
CA TYR A 33 8.54 6.73 -5.47
C TYR A 33 8.58 7.64 -6.71
N ALA A 34 9.80 7.98 -7.15
CA ALA A 34 10.03 8.74 -8.38
C ALA A 34 9.71 7.94 -9.66
N PHE A 35 9.72 6.61 -9.56
CA PHE A 35 9.38 5.67 -10.63
C PHE A 35 8.33 4.69 -10.09
N PRO A 36 7.05 5.11 -10.00
CA PRO A 36 6.02 4.34 -9.35
C PRO A 36 5.67 3.07 -10.14
N TRP A 37 5.32 2.01 -9.43
CA TRP A 37 4.67 0.85 -10.05
C TRP A 37 3.33 1.25 -10.68
N THR A 38 2.92 0.55 -11.74
CA THR A 38 1.62 0.80 -12.38
C THR A 38 0.51 0.03 -11.67
N GLN A 39 -0.73 0.52 -11.78
CA GLN A 39 -1.91 -0.18 -11.26
C GLN A 39 -2.06 -1.60 -11.83
N GLY A 40 -1.61 -1.82 -13.08
CA GLY A 40 -1.61 -3.15 -13.71
C GLY A 40 -0.83 -4.17 -12.90
N VAL A 41 0.36 -3.80 -12.43
CA VAL A 41 1.20 -4.73 -11.66
C VAL A 41 0.51 -5.15 -10.35
N PHE A 42 -0.09 -4.22 -9.63
CA PHE A 42 -0.82 -4.58 -8.41
C PHE A 42 -1.99 -5.53 -8.68
N ARG A 43 -2.76 -5.31 -9.76
CA ARG A 43 -3.84 -6.20 -10.17
C ARG A 43 -3.33 -7.58 -10.54
N ASP A 44 -2.23 -7.67 -11.29
CA ASP A 44 -1.64 -8.95 -11.66
C ASP A 44 -1.19 -9.73 -10.40
N CYS A 45 -0.61 -9.04 -9.40
CA CYS A 45 -0.27 -9.65 -8.11
C CYS A 45 -1.50 -10.14 -7.34
N LEU A 46 -2.62 -9.42 -7.37
CA LEU A 46 -3.86 -9.86 -6.75
C LEU A 46 -4.44 -11.10 -7.43
N LEU A 47 -4.33 -11.18 -8.76
CA LEU A 47 -4.81 -12.32 -9.55
C LEU A 47 -3.93 -13.56 -9.41
N ALA A 48 -2.63 -13.40 -9.18
CA ALA A 48 -1.69 -14.50 -9.02
C ALA A 48 -1.92 -15.36 -7.76
N ASN A 49 -2.80 -14.94 -6.84
CA ASN A 49 -3.12 -15.66 -5.61
C ASN A 49 -4.35 -16.60 -5.77
N HIS A 50 -4.58 -17.09 -6.99
CA HIS A 50 -5.63 -18.07 -7.35
C HIS A 50 -5.05 -19.45 -7.70
#